data_AF-A0A258Q0S5-F1
#
_entry.id   AF-A0A258Q0S5-F1
#
_cell.length_a   1.000
_cell.length_b   1.000
_cell.length_c   1.000
_cell.angle_alpha   90.00
_cell.angle_beta   90.00
_cell.angle_gamma   90.00
#
_symmetry.space_group_name_H-M   'P 1'
#
loop_
_entity.id
_entity.type
_entity.pdbx_description
1 polymer ?
#
loop_
_entity_poly.entity_id
_entity_poly.type
_entity_poly.pdbx_seq_one_letter_code
_entity_poly.pdbx_strand_id
1 'polypeptide(L)' 'MQAELDRQFMQQAIEQAKLAAAAGEVPVGAVLVQDAQVISTGFNQPISNS' A
#
# COMPACT_ATOMS: atom_id res chain seq x y z
N MET A 1 20.21 -4.94 3.24
CA MET A 1 19.86 -6.03 2.30
C MET A 1 18.38 -6.37 2.40
N GLN A 2 17.85 -6.90 3.52
CA GLN A 2 16.39 -7.08 3.68
C GLN A 2 15.67 -5.78 4.10
N ALA A 3 16.13 -5.14 5.17
CA ALA A 3 15.51 -3.93 5.72
C ALA A 3 15.46 -2.73 4.76
N GLU A 4 16.32 -2.70 3.74
CA GLU A 4 16.28 -1.66 2.70
C GLU A 4 15.15 -1.92 1.70
N LEU A 5 14.97 -3.19 1.30
CA LEU A 5 13.82 -3.61 0.49
C LEU A 5 12.52 -3.38 1.26
N ASP A 6 12.46 -3.74 2.54
CA ASP A 6 11.30 -3.47 3.39
C ASP A 6 10.97 -1.97 3.42
N ARG A 7 11.97 -1.09 3.51
CA ARG A 7 11.76 0.37 3.43
C ARG A 7 11.20 0.81 2.07
N GLN A 8 11.72 0.26 0.97
CA GLN A 8 11.23 0.57 -0.38
C GLN A 8 9.78 0.11 -0.57
N PHE A 9 9.44 -1.11 -0.14
CA PHE A 9 8.08 -1.62 -0.19
C PHE A 9 7.13 -0.84 0.73
N MET A 10 7.60 -0.43 1.91
CA MET A 10 6.83 0.42 2.80
C MET A 10 6.56 1.80 2.21
N GLN A 11 7.47 2.39 1.44
CA GLN A 11 7.21 3.63 0.72
C GLN A 11 6.04 3.48 -0.28
N GLN A 12 6.00 2.37 -1.02
CA GLN A 12 4.89 2.07 -1.93
C GLN A 12 3.57 1.84 -1.17
N ALA A 13 3.59 1.16 -0.03
CA ALA A 13 2.41 1.01 0.82
C ALA A 13 1.90 2.37 1.34
N ILE A 14 2.81 3.29 1.68
CA ILE A 14 2.45 4.66 2.07
C ILE A 14 1.84 5.44 0.91
N GLU A 15 2.29 5.26 -0.32
CA GLU A 15 1.65 5.85 -1.50
C GLU A 15 0.21 5.37 -1.66
N GLN A 16 -0.05 4.08 -1.48
CA GLN A 16 -1.42 3.53 -1.47
C GLN A 16 -2.26 4.12 -0.32
N ALA A 17 -1.68 4.29 0.87
CA ALA A 17 -2.38 4.94 2.00
C ALA A 17 -2.76 6.40 1.70
N LYS A 18 -1.94 7.14 0.92
CA LYS A 18 -2.30 8.49 0.46
C LYS A 18 -3.47 8.47 -0.53
N LEU A 19 -3.59 7.43 -1.36
CA LEU A 19 -4.75 7.25 -2.24
C LEU A 19 -6.03 7.01 -1.44
N ALA A 20 -5.99 6.15 -0.41
CA ALA A 20 -7.11 5.99 0.52
C ALA A 20 -7.52 7.33 1.16
N ALA A 21 -6.55 8.10 1.67
CA ALA A 21 -6.82 9.40 2.26
C ALA A 21 -7.50 10.36 1.25
N ALA A 22 -7.01 10.39 0.01
CA ALA A 22 -7.57 11.23 -1.05
C ALA A 22 -8.99 10.78 -1.45
N ALA A 23 -9.30 9.50 -1.32
CA ALA A 23 -10.63 8.94 -1.52
C ALA A 23 -11.58 9.16 -0.32
N GLY A 24 -11.12 9.79 0.77
CA GLY A 24 -11.92 9.97 1.99
C GLY A 24 -12.02 8.72 2.87
N GLU A 25 -11.17 7.72 2.62
CA GLU A 25 -11.10 6.47 3.36
C GLU A 25 -10.10 6.56 4.52
N VAL A 26 -10.12 5.58 5.43
CA VAL A 26 -9.06 5.44 6.44
C VAL A 26 -7.73 5.15 5.74
N PRO A 27 -6.64 5.89 6.03
CA PRO A 27 -5.39 5.86 5.26
C PRO A 27 -4.55 4.61 5.55
N VAL A 28 -4.95 3.48 4.97
CA VAL A 28 -4.23 2.21 5.03
C VAL A 28 -3.91 1.76 3.61
N GLY A 29 -2.65 1.40 3.38
CA GLY A 29 -2.16 0.86 2.11
C GLY A 29 -1.36 -0.41 2.33
N ALA A 30 -1.33 -1.28 1.33
CA ALA A 30 -0.69 -2.58 1.38
C ALA A 30 -0.02 -2.91 0.04
N VAL A 31 1.07 -3.68 0.13
CA VAL A 31 1.77 -4.27 -1.02
C VAL A 31 1.97 -5.76 -0.76
N LEU A 32 1.80 -6.58 -1.79
CA LEU A 32 2.10 -8.00 -1.76
C LEU A 32 3.37 -8.24 -2.58
N VAL A 33 4.37 -8.85 -1.96
CA VAL A 33 5.70 -9.04 -2.55
C VAL A 33 6.01 -10.53 -2.65
N GLN A 34 6.52 -10.96 -3.80
CA GLN A 34 7.07 -12.29 -4.06
C GLN A 34 8.38 -12.13 -4.83
N ASP A 35 9.42 -12.86 -4.43
CA ASP A 35 10.74 -12.83 -5.09
C ASP A 35 11.30 -11.41 -5.32
N ALA A 36 11.20 -10.57 -4.27
CA ALA A 36 11.60 -9.16 -4.27
C ALA A 36 10.88 -8.28 -5.31
N GLN A 37 9.73 -8.72 -5.82
CA GLN A 37 8.88 -7.98 -6.76
C GLN A 37 7.48 -7.79 -6.19
N VAL A 38 6.90 -6.62 -6.42
CA VAL A 38 5.52 -6.32 -6.01
C VAL A 38 4.58 -6.95 -7.03
N ILE A 39 3.74 -7.87 -6.57
CA ILE A 39 2.75 -8.58 -7.40
C ILE A 39 1.35 -7.98 -7.26
N SER A 40 1.08 -7.23 -6.20
CA SER A 40 -0.17 -6.51 -6.01
C SER A 40 -0.02 -5.32 -5.06
N THR A 41 -0.88 -4.32 -5.23
CA THR A 41 -1.02 -3.15 -4.37
C THR A 41 -2.48 -2.94 -4.04
N GLY A 42 -2.78 -2.39 -2.86
CA GLY A 42 -4.15 -2.05 -2.50
C GLY A 42 -4.20 -0.98 -1.42
N PHE A 43 -5.36 -0.32 -1.34
CA PHE A 43 -5.67 0.63 -0.29
C PHE A 43 -7.06 0.34 0.28
N ASN A 44 -7.27 0.79 1.52
CA ASN A 44 -8.54 0.61 2.21
C ASN A 44 -9.65 1.43 1.53
N GLN A 45 -10.74 0.78 1.11
CA GLN A 45 -11.86 1.41 0.40
C GLN A 45 -13.29 0.94 0.81
N PRO A 46 -13.58 0.62 2.09
CA PRO A 46 -14.89 0.11 2.48
C PRO A 46 -16.03 1.13 2.40
N ILE A 47 -15.77 2.44 2.48
CA ILE A 47 -16.82 3.47 2.46
C ILE A 47 -17.33 3.68 1.03
N SER A 48 -16.43 3.73 0.06
CA SER A 48 -16.72 4.04 -1.35
C SER A 48 -17.28 2.86 -2.15
N ASN A 49 -17.04 1.63 -1.68
CA ASN A 49 -17.52 0.39 -2.32
C ASN A 49 -18.87 -0.13 -1.77
N SER A 50 -19.59 0.69 -1.00
CA SER A 50 -20.92 0.34 -0.44
C SER A 50 -22.07 0.80 -1.34
#